data_AF-A0A7S4W258-F1
#
_entry.id   AF-A0A7S4W258-F1
#
_cell.length_a   1.000
_cell.length_b   1.000
_cell.length_c   1.000
_cell.angle_alpha   90.00
_cell.angle_beta   90.00
_cell.angle_gamma   90.00
#
_symmetry.space_group_name_H-M   'P 1'
#
loop_
_entity.id
_entity.type
_entity.pdbx_description
1 polymer ?
#
loop_
_entity_poly.entity_id
_entity_poly.type
_entity_poly.pdbx_seq_one_letter_code
_entity_poly.pdbx_strand_id
1 'polypeptide(L)'
;MATAVTLPADSNQALGIAQYAIDFIGGKYGDNIDPAVWERIEMFHTDSVMCGISALAMKTNAPCCLRGEALEYPDPRGAKVFGSSQTCAPEKAVVANAAAVREWDSNGTVFGYNPSIPGHTAGEFGHNDFYGVVVAAAQVTGKVDGKTALRAMICLDEIRGRLAEVFSLKSYKIDHV
;
A
#
# COMPACT_ATOMS: atom_id res chain seq x y z
N MET A 1 -2.46 19.27 21.91
CA MET A 1 -1.51 19.10 20.78
C MET A 1 -2.31 19.08 19.50
N ALA A 2 -1.73 19.51 18.37
CA ALA A 2 -2.42 19.40 17.07
C ALA A 2 -2.71 17.93 16.75
N THR A 3 -3.94 17.62 16.35
CA THR A 3 -4.41 16.26 16.04
C THR A 3 -4.25 15.89 14.56
N ALA A 4 -3.85 16.84 13.72
CA ALA A 4 -3.66 16.66 12.28
C ALA A 4 -2.56 17.60 11.75
N VAL A 5 -1.98 17.23 10.60
CA VAL A 5 -1.08 18.09 9.82
C VAL A 5 -1.86 18.66 8.63
N THR A 6 -1.94 19.99 8.54
CA THR A 6 -2.62 20.67 7.44
C THR A 6 -1.60 21.14 6.41
N LEU A 7 -1.81 20.79 5.14
CA LEU A 7 -0.99 21.23 4.01
C LEU A 7 -1.77 22.27 3.18
N PRO A 8 -1.41 23.57 3.26
CA PRO A 8 -2.11 24.62 2.52
C PRO A 8 -2.11 24.39 1.00
N ALA A 9 -3.17 24.82 0.32
CA ALA A 9 -3.29 24.68 -1.15
C ALA A 9 -2.25 25.50 -1.92
N ASP A 10 -1.72 26.56 -1.32
CA ASP A 10 -0.66 27.42 -1.86
C ASP A 10 0.75 26.98 -1.42
N SER A 11 0.89 25.80 -0.81
CA SER A 11 2.16 25.23 -0.39
C SER A 11 2.67 24.15 -1.36
N ASN A 12 3.95 23.77 -1.23
CA ASN A 12 4.46 22.57 -1.87
C ASN A 12 3.96 21.32 -1.10
N GLN A 13 2.74 20.89 -1.41
CA GLN A 13 2.10 19.75 -0.74
C GLN A 13 2.89 18.45 -0.90
N ALA A 14 3.63 18.26 -2.00
CA ALA A 14 4.49 17.09 -2.18
C ALA A 14 5.63 17.05 -1.16
N LEU A 15 6.30 18.18 -0.91
CA LEU A 15 7.30 18.31 0.15
C LEU A 15 6.67 18.08 1.53
N GLY A 16 5.46 18.60 1.75
CA GLY A 16 4.70 18.41 2.98
C GLY A 16 4.38 16.94 3.27
N ILE A 17 3.89 16.21 2.27
CA ILE A 17 3.61 14.77 2.36
C ILE A 17 4.91 13.98 2.60
N ALA A 18 6.00 14.33 1.92
CA ALA A 18 7.29 13.68 2.14
C ALA A 18 7.79 13.87 3.58
N GLN A 19 7.73 15.10 4.11
CA GLN A 19 8.11 15.36 5.50
C GLN A 19 7.18 14.65 6.48
N TYR A 20 5.88 14.60 6.20
CA TYR A 20 4.91 13.83 7.00
C TYR A 20 5.30 12.35 7.05
N ALA A 21 5.65 11.74 5.93
CA ALA A 21 6.06 10.34 5.89
C ALA A 21 7.34 10.07 6.70
N ILE A 22 8.34 10.96 6.58
CA ILE A 22 9.58 10.89 7.37
C ILE A 22 9.28 10.99 8.86
N ASP A 23 8.48 11.99 9.26
CA ASP A 23 8.08 12.22 10.65
C ASP A 23 7.26 11.04 11.21
N PHE A 24 6.36 10.48 10.41
CA PHE A 24 5.51 9.36 10.81
C PHE A 24 6.34 8.11 11.06
N ILE A 25 7.17 7.72 10.09
CA ILE A 25 8.03 6.53 10.20
C ILE A 25 9.07 6.72 11.32
N GLY A 26 9.64 7.93 11.42
CA GLY A 26 10.62 8.34 12.42
C GLY A 26 10.09 8.48 13.85
N GLY A 27 8.80 8.17 14.08
CA GLY A 27 8.21 8.03 15.41
C GLY A 27 7.46 9.26 15.92
N LYS A 28 7.69 10.46 15.35
CA LYS A 28 7.00 11.70 15.78
C LYS A 28 5.48 11.55 15.77
N TYR A 29 4.93 10.87 14.77
CA TYR A 29 3.53 10.48 14.73
C TYR A 29 3.33 8.97 14.93
N GLY A 30 4.22 8.14 14.38
CA GLY A 30 4.05 6.68 14.34
C GLY A 30 4.34 5.92 15.64
N ASP A 31 4.77 6.60 16.71
CA ASP A 31 4.94 5.97 18.03
C ASP A 31 3.64 5.96 18.86
N ASN A 32 2.68 6.85 18.56
CA ASN A 32 1.41 6.99 19.27
C ASN A 32 0.22 6.48 18.43
N ILE A 33 0.42 5.37 17.72
CA ILE A 33 -0.64 4.72 16.93
C ILE A 33 -1.52 3.87 17.85
N ASP A 34 -2.83 4.00 17.72
CA ASP A 34 -3.81 3.20 18.47
C ASP A 34 -3.63 1.69 18.21
N PRO A 35 -3.66 0.83 19.26
CA PRO A 35 -3.56 -0.63 19.10
C PRO A 35 -4.52 -1.23 18.07
N ALA A 36 -5.73 -0.70 17.93
CA ALA A 36 -6.70 -1.19 16.95
C ALA A 36 -6.25 -0.97 15.50
N VAL A 37 -5.43 0.06 15.23
CA VAL A 37 -4.86 0.30 13.89
C VAL A 37 -3.79 -0.74 13.58
N TRP A 38 -2.99 -1.13 14.56
CA TRP A 38 -2.01 -2.20 14.41
C TRP A 38 -2.68 -3.54 14.09
N GLU A 39 -3.71 -3.90 14.85
CA GLU A 39 -4.51 -5.10 14.58
C GLU A 39 -5.13 -5.06 13.18
N ARG A 40 -5.67 -3.90 12.77
CA ARG A 40 -6.28 -3.74 11.45
C ARG A 40 -5.28 -3.90 10.32
N ILE A 41 -4.10 -3.30 10.41
CA ILE A 41 -3.09 -3.38 9.34
C ILE A 41 -2.54 -4.80 9.21
N GLU A 42 -2.37 -5.53 10.33
CA GLU A 42 -1.96 -6.93 10.32
C GLU A 42 -2.98 -7.81 9.60
N MET A 43 -4.28 -7.62 9.89
CA MET A 43 -5.35 -8.32 9.19
C MET A 43 -5.36 -7.98 7.69
N PHE A 44 -5.31 -6.69 7.33
CA PHE A 44 -5.33 -6.24 5.94
C PHE A 44 -4.15 -6.80 5.15
N HIS A 45 -2.94 -6.75 5.73
CA HIS A 45 -1.76 -7.29 5.07
C HIS A 45 -1.87 -8.80 4.88
N THR A 46 -2.28 -9.53 5.93
CA THR A 46 -2.43 -11.00 5.87
C THR A 46 -3.44 -11.40 4.79
N ASP A 47 -4.59 -10.75 4.75
CA ASP A 47 -5.63 -10.97 3.74
C ASP A 47 -5.12 -10.73 2.31
N SER A 48 -4.45 -9.61 2.07
CA SER A 48 -3.89 -9.29 0.74
C SER A 48 -2.90 -10.36 0.26
N VAL A 49 -2.05 -10.86 1.16
CA VAL A 49 -1.07 -11.92 0.84
C VAL A 49 -1.79 -13.22 0.47
N MET A 50 -2.86 -13.58 1.17
CA MET A 50 -3.64 -14.78 0.87
C MET A 50 -4.38 -14.66 -0.48
N CYS A 51 -4.90 -13.47 -0.80
CA CYS A 51 -5.44 -13.18 -2.13
C CYS A 51 -4.37 -13.42 -3.21
N GLY A 52 -3.16 -12.87 -3.04
CA GLY A 52 -2.06 -13.07 -4.00
C GLY A 52 -1.59 -14.51 -4.15
N ILE A 53 -1.45 -15.24 -3.04
CA ILE A 53 -1.05 -16.65 -3.07
C ILE A 53 -2.12 -17.51 -3.76
N SER A 54 -3.40 -17.28 -3.47
CA SER A 54 -4.50 -18.02 -4.10
C SER A 54 -4.60 -17.74 -5.60
N ALA A 55 -4.39 -16.50 -6.04
CA ALA A 55 -4.35 -16.14 -7.46
C ALA A 55 -3.27 -16.92 -8.21
N LEU A 56 -2.08 -17.03 -7.62
CA LEU A 56 -0.98 -17.83 -8.17
C LEU A 56 -1.28 -19.34 -8.14
N ALA A 57 -1.87 -19.84 -7.05
CA ALA A 57 -2.24 -21.25 -6.92
C ALA A 57 -3.24 -21.68 -8.01
N MET A 58 -4.17 -20.79 -8.36
CA MET A 58 -5.15 -21.00 -9.43
C MET A 58 -4.61 -20.71 -10.84
N LYS A 59 -3.32 -20.36 -10.97
CA LYS A 59 -2.65 -20.08 -12.25
C LYS A 59 -3.35 -19.00 -13.08
N THR A 60 -3.81 -17.96 -12.40
CA THR A 60 -4.39 -16.78 -13.04
C THR A 60 -3.39 -16.12 -13.99
N ASN A 61 -3.90 -15.53 -15.06
CA ASN A 61 -3.07 -15.17 -16.22
C ASN A 61 -2.05 -14.07 -15.88
N ALA A 62 -2.54 -12.89 -15.48
CA ALA A 62 -1.66 -11.75 -15.22
C ALA A 62 -0.66 -12.01 -14.08
N PRO A 63 -1.05 -12.60 -12.92
CA PRO A 63 -0.11 -12.93 -11.85
C PRO A 63 0.96 -13.94 -12.28
N CYS A 64 0.61 -14.97 -13.05
CA CYS A 64 1.61 -15.93 -13.55
C CYS A 64 2.56 -15.30 -14.58
N CYS A 65 2.05 -14.49 -15.52
CA CYS A 65 2.86 -13.79 -16.50
C CYS A 65 3.84 -12.83 -15.84
N LEU A 66 3.37 -11.94 -14.96
CA LEU A 66 4.20 -10.92 -14.32
C LEU A 66 5.18 -11.54 -13.32
N ARG A 67 4.79 -12.63 -12.62
CA ARG A 67 5.72 -13.40 -11.79
C ARG A 67 6.80 -14.07 -12.64
N GLY A 68 6.44 -14.64 -13.79
CA GLY A 68 7.39 -15.23 -14.74
C GLY A 68 8.39 -14.20 -15.23
N GLU A 69 7.90 -13.05 -15.69
CA GLU A 69 8.73 -11.92 -16.12
C GLU A 69 9.68 -11.49 -15.00
N ALA A 70 9.19 -11.27 -13.77
CA ALA A 70 10.04 -10.83 -12.66
C ALA A 70 11.21 -11.77 -12.38
N LEU A 71 11.03 -13.08 -12.53
CA LEU A 71 12.08 -14.08 -12.33
C LEU A 71 13.17 -14.05 -13.41
N GLU A 72 12.95 -13.39 -14.55
CA GLU A 72 13.96 -13.15 -15.59
C GLU A 72 14.92 -11.99 -15.25
N TYR A 73 14.60 -11.20 -14.21
CA TYR A 73 15.40 -10.06 -13.75
C TYR A 73 16.01 -10.35 -12.37
N PRO A 74 16.95 -11.30 -12.23
CA PRO A 74 17.56 -11.61 -10.94
C PRO A 74 18.37 -10.40 -10.42
N ASP A 75 18.17 -10.08 -9.14
CA ASP A 75 18.97 -9.08 -8.42
C ASP A 75 19.26 -9.62 -7.01
N PRO A 76 20.53 -9.90 -6.66
CA PRO A 76 20.90 -10.37 -5.31
C PRO A 76 20.55 -9.39 -4.18
N ARG A 77 20.37 -8.10 -4.50
CA ARG A 77 20.00 -7.03 -3.54
C ARG A 77 18.54 -6.61 -3.69
N GLY A 78 17.77 -7.37 -4.45
CA GLY A 78 16.41 -7.04 -4.82
C GLY A 78 15.36 -7.54 -3.83
N ALA A 79 14.15 -7.75 -4.34
CA ALA A 79 13.00 -8.24 -3.59
C ALA A 79 12.47 -9.56 -4.18
N LYS A 80 11.56 -10.22 -3.47
CA LYS A 80 11.01 -11.54 -3.84
C LYS A 80 9.56 -11.44 -4.30
N VAL A 81 9.21 -12.30 -5.24
CA VAL A 81 7.82 -12.56 -5.64
C VAL A 81 7.18 -13.66 -4.79
N PHE A 82 5.86 -13.63 -4.64
CA PHE A 82 5.15 -14.69 -3.95
C PHE A 82 5.43 -16.07 -4.56
N GLY A 83 5.58 -17.07 -3.69
CA GLY A 83 5.86 -18.46 -4.08
C GLY A 83 7.23 -18.67 -4.73
N SER A 84 8.21 -17.77 -4.54
CA SER A 84 9.61 -17.99 -4.94
C SER A 84 10.58 -17.51 -3.87
N SER A 85 11.71 -18.20 -3.74
CA SER A 85 12.82 -17.77 -2.89
C SER A 85 13.85 -16.90 -3.64
N GLN A 86 13.79 -16.85 -4.97
CA GLN A 86 14.67 -16.06 -5.82
C GLN A 86 14.44 -14.57 -5.61
N THR A 87 15.52 -13.80 -5.51
CA THR A 87 15.49 -12.35 -5.49
C THR A 87 15.57 -11.78 -6.92
N CYS A 88 14.76 -10.77 -7.19
CA CYS A 88 14.62 -10.11 -8.48
C CYS A 88 14.61 -8.60 -8.32
N ALA A 89 14.75 -7.87 -9.43
CA ALA A 89 14.68 -6.41 -9.45
C ALA A 89 13.45 -5.92 -8.66
N PRO A 90 13.62 -5.01 -7.67
CA PRO A 90 12.55 -4.64 -6.74
C PRO A 90 11.26 -4.17 -7.42
N GLU A 91 11.38 -3.36 -8.46
CA GLU A 91 10.26 -2.85 -9.23
C GLU A 91 9.48 -3.98 -9.92
N LYS A 92 10.16 -5.04 -10.38
CA LYS A 92 9.51 -6.23 -10.97
C LYS A 92 8.79 -7.05 -9.90
N ALA A 93 9.43 -7.23 -8.74
CA ALA A 93 8.80 -7.90 -7.60
C ALA A 93 7.52 -7.19 -7.15
N VAL A 94 7.56 -5.85 -7.06
CA VAL A 94 6.41 -5.00 -6.70
C VAL A 94 5.28 -5.19 -7.70
N VAL A 95 5.54 -5.06 -9.00
CA VAL A 95 4.50 -5.23 -10.04
C VAL A 95 3.88 -6.62 -9.99
N ALA A 96 4.70 -7.67 -9.91
CA ALA A 96 4.21 -9.05 -9.86
C ALA A 96 3.36 -9.33 -8.61
N ASN A 97 3.80 -8.85 -7.43
CA ASN A 97 3.07 -9.06 -6.19
C ASN A 97 1.78 -8.23 -6.15
N ALA A 98 1.81 -6.96 -6.61
CA ALA A 98 0.63 -6.11 -6.68
C ALA A 98 -0.44 -6.68 -7.63
N ALA A 99 -0.03 -7.20 -8.79
CA ALA A 99 -0.95 -7.88 -9.70
C ALA A 99 -1.56 -9.14 -9.08
N ALA A 100 -0.75 -9.92 -8.35
CA ALA A 100 -1.24 -11.11 -7.68
C ALA A 100 -2.30 -10.79 -6.62
N VAL A 101 -2.02 -9.85 -5.70
CA VAL A 101 -2.95 -9.52 -4.61
C VAL A 101 -4.28 -8.94 -5.13
N ARG A 102 -4.24 -8.24 -6.27
CA ARG A 102 -5.40 -7.58 -6.84
C ARG A 102 -6.24 -8.47 -7.76
N GLU A 103 -5.72 -9.58 -8.25
CA GLU A 103 -6.33 -10.39 -9.31
C GLU A 103 -7.81 -10.74 -9.07
N TRP A 104 -8.15 -11.05 -7.83
CA TRP A 104 -9.51 -11.43 -7.46
C TRP A 104 -10.43 -10.26 -7.14
N ASP A 105 -9.90 -9.04 -7.06
CA ASP A 105 -10.62 -7.87 -6.54
C ASP A 105 -11.27 -8.17 -5.18
N SER A 106 -10.60 -9.00 -4.37
CA SER A 106 -11.12 -9.57 -3.11
C SER A 106 -10.27 -9.22 -1.89
N ASN A 107 -9.18 -8.48 -2.11
CA ASN A 107 -8.33 -7.98 -1.04
C ASN A 107 -8.94 -6.72 -0.41
N GLY A 108 -8.48 -6.36 0.79
CA GLY A 108 -9.03 -5.24 1.56
C GLY A 108 -9.30 -3.95 0.76
N THR A 109 -10.58 -3.58 0.70
CA THR A 109 -11.06 -2.28 0.17
C THR A 109 -11.28 -1.30 1.31
N VAL A 110 -10.91 -0.04 1.10
CA VAL A 110 -11.21 1.01 2.07
C VAL A 110 -12.17 2.00 1.42
N PHE A 111 -13.43 1.95 1.82
CA PHE A 111 -14.37 2.96 1.36
C PHE A 111 -14.00 4.29 2.01
N GLY A 112 -13.84 5.33 1.18
CA GLY A 112 -13.38 6.65 1.60
C GLY A 112 -14.30 7.31 2.63
N TYR A 113 -13.99 8.56 2.97
CA TYR A 113 -14.62 9.22 4.11
C TYR A 113 -16.14 9.34 3.96
N ASN A 114 -16.87 8.67 4.85
CA ASN A 114 -18.32 8.54 4.79
C ASN A 114 -18.97 9.20 6.03
N PRO A 115 -19.33 10.49 5.99
CA PRO A 115 -19.89 11.19 7.15
C PRO A 115 -21.39 10.90 7.39
N SER A 116 -21.83 9.64 7.29
CA SER A 116 -23.22 9.17 7.53
C SER A 116 -24.25 9.37 6.39
N ILE A 117 -23.80 9.74 5.19
CA ILE A 117 -24.52 9.54 3.91
C ILE A 117 -25.44 10.66 3.36
N PRO A 118 -24.98 11.78 2.74
CA PRO A 118 -25.09 11.85 1.26
C PRO A 118 -23.95 12.58 0.47
N GLY A 119 -23.20 11.84 -0.38
CA GLY A 119 -22.13 12.31 -1.31
C GLY A 119 -20.66 11.95 -0.97
N HIS A 120 -20.40 10.78 -0.38
CA HIS A 120 -19.46 10.48 0.72
C HIS A 120 -18.00 10.88 0.47
N THR A 121 -17.61 11.98 1.12
CA THR A 121 -16.77 13.07 0.62
C THR A 121 -15.25 12.84 0.70
N ALA A 122 -14.54 12.47 -0.37
CA ALA A 122 -14.99 12.30 -1.75
C ALA A 122 -14.03 11.41 -2.57
N GLY A 123 -14.35 10.12 -2.71
CA GLY A 123 -13.71 9.17 -3.63
C GLY A 123 -13.41 7.83 -2.94
N GLU A 124 -13.60 6.71 -3.64
CA GLU A 124 -13.30 5.39 -3.08
C GLU A 124 -11.80 5.25 -2.82
N PHE A 125 -11.43 4.83 -1.60
CA PHE A 125 -10.03 4.62 -1.27
C PHE A 125 -9.64 3.21 -1.74
N GLY A 126 -8.90 3.18 -2.84
CA GLY A 126 -8.57 1.94 -3.54
C GLY A 126 -7.83 0.92 -2.67
N HIS A 127 -7.87 -0.31 -3.11
CA HIS A 127 -7.31 -1.53 -2.53
C HIS A 127 -5.90 -1.41 -1.90
N ASN A 128 -5.61 -2.32 -0.98
CA ASN A 128 -4.33 -2.44 -0.28
C ASN A 128 -3.20 -3.12 -1.10
N ASP A 129 -3.32 -3.10 -2.43
CA ASP A 129 -2.39 -3.73 -3.39
C ASP A 129 -0.94 -3.23 -3.27
N PHE A 130 -0.76 -2.05 -2.68
CA PHE A 130 0.50 -1.30 -2.68
C PHE A 130 1.46 -1.70 -1.55
N TYR A 131 1.05 -2.58 -0.63
CA TYR A 131 1.94 -3.05 0.45
C TYR A 131 3.19 -3.78 -0.09
N GLY A 132 3.14 -4.31 -1.31
CA GLY A 132 4.31 -4.88 -1.99
C GLY A 132 5.49 -3.89 -2.09
N VAL A 133 5.23 -2.58 -2.18
CA VAL A 133 6.26 -1.54 -2.18
C VAL A 133 7.02 -1.51 -0.85
N VAL A 134 6.30 -1.57 0.27
CA VAL A 134 6.88 -1.56 1.61
C VAL A 134 7.70 -2.82 1.85
N VAL A 135 7.17 -3.99 1.46
CA VAL A 135 7.87 -5.27 1.59
C VAL A 135 9.16 -5.28 0.76
N ALA A 136 9.10 -4.79 -0.49
CA ALA A 136 10.28 -4.71 -1.34
C ALA A 136 11.34 -3.77 -0.75
N ALA A 137 10.95 -2.58 -0.26
CA ALA A 137 11.87 -1.65 0.39
C ALA A 137 12.51 -2.26 1.65
N ALA A 138 11.74 -2.98 2.46
CA ALA A 138 12.25 -3.69 3.63
C ALA A 138 13.30 -4.75 3.26
N GLN A 139 13.04 -5.53 2.20
CA GLN A 139 13.97 -6.55 1.69
C GLN A 139 15.26 -5.93 1.13
N VAL A 140 15.15 -4.87 0.33
CA VAL A 140 16.29 -4.17 -0.29
C VAL A 140 17.17 -3.52 0.76
N THR A 141 16.57 -2.90 1.78
CA THR A 141 17.33 -2.23 2.85
C THR A 141 17.94 -3.21 3.85
N GLY A 142 17.30 -4.37 4.06
CA GLY A 142 17.74 -5.41 4.99
C GLY A 142 17.78 -5.00 6.47
N LYS A 143 17.20 -3.84 6.81
CA LYS A 143 17.29 -3.20 8.14
C LYS A 143 15.93 -2.90 8.77
N VAL A 144 14.85 -3.20 8.07
CA VAL A 144 13.47 -2.90 8.48
C VAL A 144 12.88 -4.16 9.11
N ASP A 145 12.42 -4.05 10.36
CA ASP A 145 11.70 -5.11 11.03
C ASP A 145 10.21 -5.11 10.66
N GLY A 146 9.48 -6.15 11.09
CA GLY A 146 8.05 -6.29 10.78
C GLY A 146 7.21 -5.11 11.31
N LYS A 147 7.53 -4.61 12.51
CA LYS A 147 6.79 -3.48 13.11
C LYS A 147 7.00 -2.19 12.30
N THR A 148 8.22 -1.91 11.86
CA THR A 148 8.54 -0.75 11.03
C THR A 148 7.89 -0.87 9.65
N ALA A 149 7.86 -2.08 9.06
CA ALA A 149 7.14 -2.34 7.82
C ALA A 149 5.63 -2.05 7.96
N LEU A 150 4.98 -2.58 9.00
CA LEU A 150 3.56 -2.31 9.26
C LEU A 150 3.30 -0.81 9.52
N ARG A 151 4.18 -0.11 10.25
CA ARG A 151 4.09 1.35 10.40
C ARG A 151 4.13 2.07 9.05
N ALA A 152 5.00 1.65 8.14
CA ALA A 152 5.10 2.24 6.81
C ALA A 152 3.86 1.95 5.96
N MET A 153 3.23 0.77 6.11
CA MET A 153 1.93 0.47 5.47
C MET A 153 0.81 1.37 6.02
N ILE A 154 0.75 1.58 7.34
CA ILE A 154 -0.19 2.52 7.97
C ILE A 154 0.02 3.94 7.42
N CYS A 155 1.27 4.39 7.32
CA CYS A 155 1.60 5.71 6.77
C CYS A 155 1.13 5.85 5.31
N LEU A 156 1.35 4.81 4.50
CA LEU A 156 0.90 4.75 3.12
C LEU A 156 -0.62 4.89 3.02
N ASP A 157 -1.36 4.15 3.86
CA ASP A 157 -2.82 4.21 3.87
C ASP A 157 -3.35 5.54 4.38
N GLU A 158 -2.73 6.14 5.40
CA GLU A 158 -3.13 7.45 5.90
C GLU A 158 -2.96 8.51 4.81
N ILE A 159 -1.82 8.54 4.12
CA ILE A 159 -1.58 9.49 3.02
C ILE A 159 -2.61 9.28 1.89
N ARG A 160 -2.79 8.03 1.44
CA ARG A 160 -3.73 7.73 0.34
C ARG A 160 -5.18 8.01 0.73
N GLY A 161 -5.56 7.66 1.95
CA GLY A 161 -6.87 7.94 2.53
C GLY A 161 -7.15 9.44 2.52
N ARG A 162 -6.25 10.26 3.06
CA ARG A 162 -6.41 11.74 3.07
C ARG A 162 -6.50 12.35 1.68
N LEU A 163 -5.75 11.83 0.70
CA LEU A 163 -5.85 12.28 -0.69
C LEU A 163 -7.22 11.93 -1.30
N ALA A 164 -7.75 10.74 -0.99
CA ALA A 164 -9.09 10.32 -1.43
C ALA A 164 -10.22 11.10 -0.73
N GLU A 165 -9.98 11.76 0.41
CA GLU A 165 -10.98 12.64 1.04
C GLU A 165 -11.16 13.96 0.26
N VAL A 166 -10.13 14.42 -0.44
CA VAL A 166 -10.12 15.75 -1.08
C VAL A 166 -10.26 15.70 -2.60
N PHE A 167 -10.07 14.55 -3.24
CA PHE A 167 -10.10 14.43 -4.69
C PHE A 167 -10.71 13.11 -5.19
N SER A 168 -11.89 13.22 -5.82
CA SER A 168 -12.58 12.07 -6.42
C SER A 168 -12.14 11.83 -7.86
N LEU A 169 -11.40 10.76 -8.12
CA LEU A 169 -11.01 10.35 -9.48
C LEU A 169 -12.24 10.08 -10.38
N LYS A 170 -13.33 9.56 -9.78
CA LYS A 170 -14.62 9.32 -10.43
C LYS A 170 -15.23 10.59 -11.01
N SER A 171 -15.25 11.67 -10.23
CA SER A 171 -15.83 12.96 -10.67
C SER A 171 -15.13 13.50 -11.92
N TYR A 172 -13.86 13.13 -12.12
CA TYR A 172 -13.06 13.53 -13.29
C TYR A 172 -12.95 12.44 -14.36
N LYS A 173 -13.66 11.31 -14.22
CA LYS A 173 -13.62 10.16 -15.14
C LYS A 173 -12.20 9.61 -15.37
N ILE A 174 -11.34 9.78 -14.37
CA ILE A 174 -10.00 9.16 -14.32
C ILE A 174 -10.15 7.71 -13.86
N ASP A 175 -11.11 7.47 -12.97
CA ASP A 175 -11.49 6.15 -12.50
C ASP A 175 -12.98 5.89 -12.72
N HIS A 176 -13.34 4.62 -12.74
CA HIS A 176 -14.67 4.08 -13.01
C HIS A 176 -15.47 3.77 -11.75
N VAL A 177 -14.81 3.67 -10.60
CA VAL A 177 -15.45 3.38 -9.31
C VAL A 177 -15.92 4.63 -8.60
#